data_AF-A0A9W8D7H1-F1
#
_entry.id   AF-A0A9W8D7H1-F1
#
_cell.length_a   1.000
_cell.length_b   1.000
_cell.length_c   1.000
_cell.angle_alpha   90.00
_cell.angle_beta   90.00
_cell.angle_gamma   90.00
#
_symmetry.space_group_name_H-M   'P 1'
#
loop_
_entity.id
_entity.type
_entity.pdbx_description
1 polymer ?
#
loop_
_entity_poly.entity_id
_entity_poly.type
_entity_poly.pdbx_seq_one_letter_code
_entity_poly.pdbx_strand_id
1 'polypeptide(L)'
;MLVPRLWPRVFCTTAANACLARRLFTTTRDIRTASRGILSTLDIPTKAAPIITRRMSQTADDQSVDHEADQQFSLKWRGATPQTVLIIKKANDTKVDSALARISQWLHAEYPQINIVLEPPVFNQFQSTLPFVHKIPYGMRSEYSRTVDFVVTLGGDGTFLHVSSLFEKQVPPIIPFSMGTLGFLLPFNVLDFQSQMRRVIEGSATLLPRMRLMYSKFKSDGTLDERGGVNITNEACIHRGTYPHLTTISCYLNNHLLTTSVGDG
;
A
#
# COMPACT_ATOMS: atom_id res chain seq x y z
N MET A 1 32.49 48.57 -23.69
CA MET A 1 32.25 47.90 -24.98
C MET A 1 31.12 46.91 -24.80
N LEU A 2 29.90 47.40 -25.05
CA LEU A 2 28.70 46.58 -25.25
C LEU A 2 28.73 45.99 -26.65
N VAL A 3 28.24 44.77 -26.87
CA VAL A 3 27.21 44.40 -27.88
C VAL A 3 26.71 42.96 -27.55
N PRO A 4 25.39 42.71 -27.55
CA PRO A 4 24.73 41.41 -27.33
C PRO A 4 24.36 40.70 -28.65
N ARG A 5 23.81 39.47 -28.61
CA ARG A 5 22.76 38.90 -29.51
C ARG A 5 22.68 37.37 -29.36
N LEU A 6 21.56 36.83 -28.91
CA LEU A 6 20.34 36.42 -29.65
C LEU A 6 20.50 35.09 -30.40
N TRP A 7 19.68 34.13 -29.96
CA TRP A 7 19.37 32.83 -30.56
C TRP A 7 18.80 32.95 -31.98
N PRO A 8 18.83 31.83 -32.73
CA PRO A 8 17.63 31.43 -33.45
C PRO A 8 17.23 29.96 -33.20
N ARG A 9 15.91 29.76 -33.00
CA ARG A 9 15.19 28.54 -33.41
C ARG A 9 15.14 28.50 -34.94
N VAL A 10 15.01 27.31 -35.55
CA VAL A 10 13.98 26.98 -36.57
C VAL A 10 14.06 25.49 -36.94
N PHE A 11 12.87 25.00 -37.30
CA PHE A 11 12.38 23.64 -37.54
C PHE A 11 12.93 22.89 -38.77
N CYS A 12 13.07 21.58 -38.58
CA CYS A 12 12.49 20.44 -39.33
C CYS A 12 12.18 20.56 -40.84
N THR A 13 12.78 19.68 -41.64
CA THR A 13 12.15 18.99 -42.79
C THR A 13 12.78 17.60 -43.03
N THR A 14 11.93 16.56 -42.93
CA THR A 14 11.80 15.30 -43.74
C THR A 14 13.00 14.73 -44.53
N ALA A 15 13.23 13.42 -44.68
CA ALA A 15 12.61 12.17 -44.25
C ALA A 15 13.50 10.98 -44.73
N ALA A 16 13.23 9.79 -44.17
CA ALA A 16 13.49 8.43 -44.70
C ALA A 16 14.81 7.70 -44.36
N ASN A 17 14.63 6.71 -43.48
CA ASN A 17 15.21 5.35 -43.46
C ASN A 17 16.71 5.16 -43.29
N ALA A 18 17.13 4.78 -42.07
CA ALA A 18 17.55 3.41 -41.77
C ALA A 18 17.90 3.27 -40.28
N CYS A 19 17.33 2.22 -39.70
CA CYS A 19 17.57 1.65 -38.39
C CYS A 19 19.06 1.34 -38.18
N LEU A 20 19.65 1.68 -37.02
CA LEU A 20 20.55 0.78 -36.25
C LEU A 20 21.04 1.40 -34.93
N ALA A 21 20.66 0.70 -33.85
CA ALA A 21 21.42 0.47 -32.63
C ALA A 21 21.72 1.65 -31.68
N ARG A 22 20.72 2.00 -30.85
CA ARG A 22 21.00 2.43 -29.47
C ARG A 22 21.56 1.25 -28.69
N ARG A 23 22.69 1.49 -28.02
CA ARG A 23 23.41 0.54 -27.16
C ARG A 23 22.47 -0.10 -26.14
N LEU A 24 22.20 -1.38 -26.38
CA LEU A 24 21.67 -2.34 -25.45
C LEU A 24 22.67 -2.55 -24.31
N PHE A 25 22.28 -2.24 -23.07
CA PHE A 25 22.81 -2.97 -21.92
C PHE A 25 21.96 -4.23 -21.76
N THR A 26 22.29 -5.27 -22.52
CA THR A 26 21.84 -6.63 -22.24
C THR A 26 22.69 -7.17 -21.10
N THR A 27 22.22 -7.06 -19.87
CA THR A 27 22.51 -8.13 -18.92
C THR A 27 21.54 -9.25 -19.23
N THR A 28 21.95 -10.15 -20.10
CA THR A 28 21.37 -11.49 -20.25
C THR A 28 21.51 -12.22 -18.92
N ARG A 29 20.58 -11.97 -18.00
CA ARG A 29 20.19 -13.02 -17.07
C ARG A 29 19.22 -13.88 -17.85
N ASP A 30 19.63 -15.12 -18.07
CA ASP A 30 18.76 -16.20 -18.53
C ASP A 30 17.43 -16.12 -17.78
N ILE A 31 16.41 -15.59 -18.44
CA ILE A 31 15.02 -15.79 -18.05
C ILE A 31 14.73 -17.22 -18.49
N ARG A 32 15.24 -18.19 -17.71
CA ARG A 32 14.60 -19.49 -17.66
C ARG A 32 13.20 -19.20 -17.16
N THR A 33 12.25 -19.35 -18.06
CA THR A 33 10.82 -19.54 -17.83
C THR A 33 10.65 -20.70 -16.85
N ALA A 34 10.96 -20.45 -15.58
CA ALA A 34 10.38 -21.18 -14.49
C ALA A 34 9.00 -20.56 -14.33
N SER A 35 8.01 -21.11 -15.05
CA SER A 35 6.68 -21.23 -14.47
C SER A 35 6.87 -21.94 -13.14
N ARG A 36 7.20 -21.17 -12.09
CA ARG A 36 7.22 -21.70 -10.72
C ARG A 36 5.79 -22.13 -10.48
N GLY A 37 5.56 -23.44 -10.52
CA GLY A 37 4.29 -24.05 -10.16
C GLY A 37 4.04 -23.82 -8.69
N ILE A 38 3.66 -22.59 -8.33
CA ILE A 38 3.14 -22.25 -7.02
C ILE A 38 1.74 -22.84 -7.00
N LEU A 39 1.67 -24.11 -6.58
CA LEU A 39 0.41 -24.85 -6.41
C LEU A 39 -0.26 -24.44 -5.10
N SER A 40 0.52 -23.96 -4.12
CA SER A 40 0.04 -23.58 -2.80
C SER A 40 0.64 -22.27 -2.29
N THR A 41 -0.05 -21.63 -1.35
CA THR A 41 0.39 -20.39 -0.66
C THR A 41 1.74 -20.54 0.04
N LEU A 42 2.07 -21.76 0.48
CA LEU A 42 3.32 -22.08 1.16
C LEU A 42 4.54 -21.96 0.23
N ASP A 43 4.32 -22.10 -1.08
CA ASP A 43 5.37 -21.98 -2.10
C ASP A 43 5.71 -20.51 -2.43
N ILE A 44 4.91 -19.56 -1.92
CA ILE A 44 5.18 -18.12 -2.08
C ILE A 44 6.41 -17.76 -1.22
N PRO A 45 7.45 -17.17 -1.83
CA PRO A 45 8.68 -16.84 -1.12
C PRO A 45 8.44 -15.83 0.00
N THR A 46 9.23 -15.93 1.05
CA THR A 46 9.22 -14.96 2.15
C THR A 46 9.75 -13.62 1.64
N LYS A 47 9.04 -12.55 1.98
CA LYS A 47 9.34 -11.19 1.53
C LYS A 47 10.66 -10.65 2.07
N ALA A 48 11.31 -9.80 1.29
CA ALA A 48 12.46 -9.02 1.75
C ALA A 48 11.99 -7.62 2.17
N ALA A 49 12.24 -7.24 3.42
CA ALA A 49 11.83 -5.92 3.91
C ALA A 49 12.44 -4.79 3.04
N PRO A 50 11.63 -3.80 2.61
CA PRO A 50 12.14 -2.68 1.82
C PRO A 50 13.08 -1.79 2.65
N ILE A 51 13.95 -1.07 1.95
CA ILE A 51 14.74 0.03 2.50
C ILE A 51 13.86 1.28 2.43
N ILE A 52 13.56 1.85 3.59
CA ILE A 52 12.79 3.08 3.72
C ILE A 52 13.73 4.14 4.28
N THR A 53 14.00 5.19 3.49
CA THR A 53 14.93 6.26 3.87
C THR A 53 14.19 7.59 3.93
N ARG A 54 14.30 8.31 5.04
CA ARG A 54 13.73 9.66 5.18
C ARG A 54 14.34 10.59 4.11
N ARG A 55 13.51 11.30 3.37
CA ARG A 55 13.98 12.39 2.49
C ARG A 55 14.24 13.61 3.37
N MET A 56 15.46 14.12 3.30
CA MET A 56 15.81 15.42 3.86
C MET A 56 15.38 16.48 2.84
N SER A 57 14.57 17.46 3.25
CA SER A 57 14.27 18.62 2.41
C SER A 57 15.53 19.49 2.30
N GLN A 58 15.89 19.93 1.08
CA GLN A 58 17.06 20.80 0.86
C GLN A 58 16.76 22.28 1.17
N THR A 59 15.57 22.60 1.68
CA THR A 59 15.06 23.97 1.85
C THR A 59 14.66 24.32 3.28
N ALA A 60 15.04 23.50 4.27
CA ALA A 60 14.76 23.81 5.67
C ALA A 60 15.73 24.88 6.18
N ASP A 61 15.33 26.15 6.10
CA ASP A 61 15.83 27.17 7.02
C ASP A 61 15.41 26.78 8.45
N ASP A 62 16.34 26.94 9.39
CA ASP A 62 16.34 26.47 10.79
C ASP A 62 15.22 27.08 11.69
N GLN A 63 14.19 27.69 11.09
CA GLN A 63 13.14 28.44 11.81
C GLN A 63 11.70 28.13 11.39
N SER A 64 11.44 27.12 10.54
CA SER A 64 10.05 26.73 10.23
C SER A 64 9.50 25.73 11.25
N VAL A 65 8.68 26.25 12.16
CA VAL A 65 7.78 25.46 13.01
C VAL A 65 6.65 24.94 12.12
N ASP A 66 6.44 23.61 12.15
CA ASP A 66 5.34 22.86 11.52
C ASP A 66 5.28 22.81 9.99
N HIS A 67 5.93 21.81 9.39
CA HIS A 67 5.54 21.32 8.07
C HIS A 67 5.42 19.79 8.04
N GLU A 68 4.18 19.27 7.93
CA GLU A 68 3.87 17.87 7.58
C GLU A 68 4.57 17.40 6.28
N ALA A 69 5.06 18.33 5.46
CA ALA A 69 5.87 18.07 4.27
C ALA A 69 7.24 17.43 4.58
N ASP A 70 7.70 17.47 5.84
CA ASP A 70 9.07 17.11 6.25
C ASP A 70 9.23 15.64 6.70
N GLN A 71 8.18 14.83 6.51
CA GLN A 71 8.14 13.38 6.80
C GLN A 71 7.90 12.53 5.55
N GLN A 72 8.47 12.93 4.41
CA GLN A 72 8.46 12.09 3.22
C GLN A 72 9.56 11.03 3.30
N PHE A 73 9.21 9.78 3.02
CA PHE A 73 10.17 8.69 2.96
C PHE A 73 10.30 8.20 1.52
N SER A 74 11.47 7.71 1.13
CA SER A 74 11.69 7.06 -0.15
C SER A 74 11.67 5.55 0.02
N LEU A 75 10.96 4.88 -0.88
CA LEU A 75 10.90 3.42 -0.95
C LEU A 75 12.00 2.91 -1.87
N LYS A 76 12.83 1.96 -1.41
CA LYS A 76 13.71 1.16 -2.26
C LYS A 76 13.58 -0.30 -1.92
N TRP A 77 13.50 -1.16 -2.93
CA TRP A 77 13.51 -2.61 -2.71
C TRP A 77 14.95 -3.10 -2.49
N ARG A 78 15.17 -4.05 -1.58
CA ARG A 78 16.49 -4.67 -1.39
C ARG A 78 16.89 -5.53 -2.60
N GLY A 79 15.89 -6.12 -3.28
CA GLY A 79 16.05 -6.70 -4.61
C GLY A 79 15.72 -5.69 -5.71
N ALA A 80 15.92 -6.06 -6.98
CA ALA A 80 15.58 -5.19 -8.10
C ALA A 80 14.06 -4.91 -8.21
N THR A 81 13.20 -5.85 -7.77
CA THR A 81 11.74 -5.74 -7.82
C THR A 81 11.08 -6.44 -6.63
N PRO A 82 9.87 -6.02 -6.19
CA PRO A 82 9.04 -6.78 -5.26
C PRO A 82 8.62 -8.12 -5.89
N GLN A 83 8.24 -9.09 -5.06
CA GLN A 83 7.87 -10.45 -5.47
C GLN A 83 6.38 -10.72 -5.35
N THR A 84 5.68 -10.09 -4.41
CA THR A 84 4.26 -10.40 -4.15
C THR A 84 3.45 -9.14 -3.90
N VAL A 85 2.35 -8.99 -4.64
CA VAL A 85 1.34 -7.95 -4.45
C VAL A 85 0.05 -8.56 -3.93
N LEU A 86 -0.53 -7.92 -2.92
CA LEU A 86 -1.91 -8.21 -2.48
C LEU A 86 -2.85 -7.18 -3.08
N ILE A 87 -3.90 -7.62 -3.77
CA ILE A 87 -4.95 -6.73 -4.27
C ILE A 87 -6.21 -6.91 -3.42
N ILE A 88 -6.62 -5.83 -2.76
CA ILE A 88 -7.87 -5.74 -1.98
C ILE A 88 -8.85 -4.88 -2.73
N LYS A 89 -10.11 -5.32 -2.81
CA LYS A 89 -11.16 -4.58 -3.50
C LYS A 89 -12.41 -4.38 -2.64
N LYS A 90 -13.17 -3.32 -2.95
CA LYS A 90 -14.54 -3.16 -2.45
C LYS A 90 -15.41 -4.32 -2.96
N ALA A 91 -16.24 -4.89 -2.08
CA ALA A 91 -17.15 -5.96 -2.44
C ALA A 91 -18.32 -5.45 -3.30
N ASN A 92 -18.88 -6.35 -4.13
CA ASN A 92 -20.11 -6.16 -4.90
C ASN A 92 -20.13 -4.89 -5.78
N ASP A 93 -19.03 -4.57 -6.45
CA ASP A 93 -18.91 -3.40 -7.32
C ASP A 93 -18.29 -3.79 -8.67
N THR A 94 -19.10 -3.75 -9.74
CA THR A 94 -18.71 -4.21 -11.07
C THR A 94 -17.61 -3.35 -11.72
N LYS A 95 -17.57 -2.05 -11.38
CA LYS A 95 -16.51 -1.16 -11.85
C LYS A 95 -15.18 -1.56 -11.23
N VAL A 96 -15.20 -1.88 -9.94
CA VAL A 96 -14.03 -2.35 -9.19
C VAL A 96 -13.56 -3.71 -9.69
N ASP A 97 -14.49 -4.61 -10.00
CA ASP A 97 -14.20 -5.92 -10.58
C ASP A 97 -13.47 -5.80 -11.93
N SER A 98 -13.96 -4.90 -12.78
CA SER A 98 -13.34 -4.62 -14.08
C SER A 98 -11.94 -4.03 -13.92
N ALA A 99 -11.74 -3.14 -12.94
CA ALA A 99 -10.43 -2.59 -12.63
C ALA A 99 -9.46 -3.65 -12.07
N LEU A 100 -9.91 -4.54 -11.19
CA LEU A 100 -9.10 -5.63 -10.66
C LEU A 100 -8.60 -6.53 -11.79
N ALA A 101 -9.49 -6.93 -12.70
CA ALA A 101 -9.12 -7.75 -13.86
C ALA A 101 -8.08 -7.03 -14.74
N ARG A 102 -8.31 -5.76 -15.08
CA ARG A 102 -7.39 -4.96 -15.89
C ARG A 102 -6.01 -4.80 -15.25
N ILE A 103 -5.97 -4.50 -13.95
CA ILE A 103 -4.71 -4.34 -13.20
C ILE A 103 -3.96 -5.67 -13.12
N SER A 104 -4.66 -6.77 -12.84
CA SER A 104 -4.06 -8.10 -12.71
C SER A 104 -3.48 -8.59 -14.04
N GLN A 105 -4.20 -8.39 -15.15
CA GLN A 105 -3.72 -8.72 -16.49
C GLN A 105 -2.49 -7.89 -16.88
N TRP A 106 -2.51 -6.57 -16.63
CA TRP A 106 -1.38 -5.70 -16.90
C TRP A 106 -0.14 -6.09 -16.07
N LEU A 107 -0.33 -6.35 -14.77
CA LEU A 107 0.76 -6.79 -13.88
C LEU A 107 1.38 -8.10 -14.36
N HIS A 108 0.55 -9.07 -14.72
CA HIS A 108 1.04 -10.37 -15.20
C HIS A 108 1.79 -10.26 -16.53
N ALA A 109 1.37 -9.36 -17.43
CA ALA A 109 2.02 -9.14 -18.71
C ALA A 109 3.36 -8.40 -18.60
N GLU A 110 3.43 -7.34 -17.79
CA GLU A 110 4.63 -6.49 -17.67
C GLU A 110 5.63 -7.00 -16.63
N TYR A 111 5.14 -7.65 -15.57
CA TYR A 111 5.94 -8.12 -14.44
C TYR A 111 5.57 -9.58 -14.09
N PRO A 112 5.87 -10.55 -14.98
CA PRO A 112 5.49 -11.95 -14.79
C PRO A 112 6.11 -12.60 -13.54
N GLN A 113 7.15 -12.00 -12.97
CA GLN A 113 7.79 -12.44 -11.73
C GLN A 113 7.02 -12.07 -10.46
N ILE A 114 6.03 -11.16 -10.54
CA ILE A 114 5.25 -10.71 -9.38
C ILE A 114 4.04 -11.64 -9.19
N ASN A 115 3.97 -12.27 -8.03
CA ASN A 115 2.82 -13.08 -7.62
C ASN A 115 1.67 -12.16 -7.22
N ILE A 116 0.49 -12.40 -7.79
CA ILE A 116 -0.72 -11.64 -7.47
C ILE A 116 -1.56 -12.45 -6.49
N VAL A 117 -1.73 -11.92 -5.29
CA VAL A 117 -2.53 -12.55 -4.23
C VAL A 117 -3.84 -11.81 -4.06
N LEU A 118 -4.93 -12.57 -3.92
CA LEU A 118 -6.28 -12.11 -3.66
C LEU A 118 -6.81 -12.74 -2.37
N GLU A 119 -7.77 -12.07 -1.72
CA GLU A 119 -8.51 -12.71 -0.62
C GLU A 119 -9.35 -13.89 -1.13
N PRO A 120 -9.56 -14.95 -0.33
CA PRO A 120 -10.30 -16.13 -0.77
C PRO A 120 -11.65 -15.89 -1.46
N PRO A 121 -12.54 -14.98 -1.01
CA PRO A 121 -13.81 -14.76 -1.70
C PRO A 121 -13.61 -14.13 -3.09
N VAL A 122 -12.63 -13.24 -3.21
CA VAL A 122 -12.29 -12.59 -4.48
C VAL A 122 -11.58 -13.57 -5.41
N PHE A 123 -10.67 -14.38 -4.89
CA PHE A 123 -10.03 -15.43 -5.67
C PHE A 123 -11.05 -16.37 -6.31
N ASN A 124 -12.03 -16.85 -5.52
CA ASN A 124 -13.04 -17.78 -6.03
C ASN A 124 -13.90 -17.14 -7.14
N GLN A 125 -14.12 -15.82 -7.08
CA GLN A 125 -14.82 -15.06 -8.12
C GLN A 125 -14.01 -14.97 -9.43
N PHE A 126 -12.68 -14.86 -9.36
CA PHE A 126 -11.82 -14.55 -10.52
C PHE A 126 -10.96 -15.70 -11.02
N GLN A 127 -10.90 -16.84 -10.33
CA GLN A 127 -10.00 -17.96 -10.67
C GLN A 127 -10.14 -18.47 -12.12
N SER A 128 -11.34 -18.40 -12.71
CA SER A 128 -11.59 -18.82 -14.10
C SER A 128 -11.07 -17.80 -15.12
N THR A 129 -11.15 -16.51 -14.79
CA THR A 129 -10.72 -15.41 -15.68
C THR A 129 -9.24 -15.09 -15.51
N LEU A 130 -8.68 -15.31 -14.33
CA LEU A 130 -7.31 -14.99 -13.95
C LEU A 130 -6.63 -16.22 -13.34
N PRO A 131 -6.19 -17.21 -14.14
CA PRO A 131 -5.64 -18.47 -13.64
C PRO A 131 -4.27 -18.34 -12.95
N PHE A 132 -3.61 -17.19 -13.11
CA PHE A 132 -2.29 -16.87 -12.55
C PHE A 132 -2.34 -16.18 -11.18
N VAL A 133 -3.53 -15.95 -10.62
CA VAL A 133 -3.67 -15.36 -9.28
C VAL A 133 -3.57 -16.45 -8.21
N HIS A 134 -3.22 -16.05 -6.99
CA HIS A 134 -3.12 -16.93 -5.83
C HIS A 134 -4.00 -16.42 -4.69
N LYS A 135 -4.26 -17.26 -3.69
CA LYS A 135 -4.94 -16.87 -2.45
C LYS A 135 -4.13 -17.25 -1.23
N ILE A 136 -4.35 -16.53 -0.14
CA ILE A 136 -3.96 -16.96 1.21
C ILE A 136 -5.21 -17.54 1.89
N PRO A 137 -5.20 -18.82 2.33
CA PRO A 137 -6.35 -19.46 2.97
C PRO A 137 -6.81 -18.74 4.24
N TYR A 138 -8.08 -18.96 4.59
CA TYR A 138 -8.62 -18.48 5.85
C TYR A 138 -7.82 -19.05 7.04
N GLY A 139 -7.66 -18.23 8.09
CA GLY A 139 -6.92 -18.60 9.30
C GLY A 139 -5.40 -18.44 9.19
N MET A 140 -4.83 -18.25 8.00
CA MET A 140 -3.39 -18.07 7.80
C MET A 140 -2.99 -16.59 7.73
N ARG A 141 -3.44 -15.77 8.68
CA ARG A 141 -3.18 -14.32 8.66
C ARG A 141 -1.69 -13.96 8.71
N SER A 142 -0.89 -14.77 9.40
CA SER A 142 0.57 -14.62 9.46
C SER A 142 1.23 -14.65 8.07
N GLU A 143 0.64 -15.36 7.11
CA GLU A 143 1.17 -15.49 5.75
C GLU A 143 1.12 -14.17 4.98
N TYR A 144 0.13 -13.30 5.24
CA TYR A 144 0.13 -11.95 4.66
C TYR A 144 1.39 -11.18 5.08
N SER A 145 1.71 -11.23 6.37
CA SER A 145 2.91 -10.57 6.91
C SER A 145 4.19 -11.17 6.36
N ARG A 146 4.23 -12.50 6.13
CA ARG A 146 5.39 -13.21 5.59
C ARG A 146 5.63 -12.96 4.10
N THR A 147 4.58 -12.86 3.30
CA THR A 147 4.68 -12.94 1.82
C THR A 147 4.46 -11.62 1.10
N VAL A 148 3.63 -10.71 1.62
CA VAL A 148 3.18 -9.51 0.88
C VAL A 148 4.19 -8.37 0.98
N ASP A 149 4.76 -7.96 -0.17
CA ASP A 149 5.69 -6.84 -0.29
C ASP A 149 4.98 -5.48 -0.31
N PHE A 150 3.88 -5.38 -1.07
CA PHE A 150 3.04 -4.18 -1.16
C PHE A 150 1.58 -4.54 -1.44
N VAL A 151 0.68 -3.60 -1.17
CA VAL A 151 -0.77 -3.79 -1.29
C VAL A 151 -1.34 -2.77 -2.24
N VAL A 152 -2.28 -3.19 -3.08
CA VAL A 152 -3.11 -2.33 -3.91
C VAL A 152 -4.53 -2.37 -3.39
N THR A 153 -5.13 -1.21 -3.11
CA THR A 153 -6.54 -1.14 -2.71
C THR A 153 -7.38 -0.48 -3.79
N LEU A 154 -8.47 -1.13 -4.19
CA LEU A 154 -9.44 -0.65 -5.18
C LEU A 154 -10.76 -0.36 -4.47
N GLY A 155 -11.09 0.91 -4.22
CA GLY A 155 -12.34 1.23 -3.53
C GLY A 155 -12.33 2.57 -2.81
N GLY A 156 -12.92 2.59 -1.61
CA GLY A 156 -13.01 3.73 -0.69
C GLY A 156 -12.09 3.57 0.53
N ASP A 157 -12.20 4.46 1.51
CA ASP A 157 -11.38 4.42 2.74
C ASP A 157 -11.53 3.09 3.52
N GLY A 158 -12.70 2.45 3.43
CA GLY A 158 -12.95 1.15 4.07
C GLY A 158 -12.02 0.01 3.60
N THR A 159 -11.53 0.04 2.34
CA THR A 159 -10.57 -0.97 1.87
C THR A 159 -9.18 -0.73 2.48
N PHE A 160 -8.80 0.52 2.71
CA PHE A 160 -7.58 0.88 3.42
C PHE A 160 -7.62 0.42 4.88
N LEU A 161 -8.75 0.65 5.57
CA LEU A 161 -8.95 0.18 6.94
C LEU A 161 -8.92 -1.34 7.04
N HIS A 162 -9.55 -2.02 6.07
CA HIS A 162 -9.50 -3.48 5.97
C HIS A 162 -8.06 -3.97 5.87
N VAL A 163 -7.24 -3.38 4.99
CA VAL A 163 -5.81 -3.72 4.88
C VAL A 163 -5.09 -3.54 6.21
N SER A 164 -5.28 -2.41 6.89
CA SER A 164 -4.64 -2.19 8.19
C SER A 164 -4.97 -3.29 9.21
N SER A 165 -6.22 -3.79 9.20
CA SER A 165 -6.67 -4.88 10.08
C SER A 165 -6.08 -6.25 9.75
N LEU A 166 -5.59 -6.45 8.51
CA LEU A 166 -4.95 -7.71 8.08
C LEU A 166 -3.52 -7.85 8.62
N PHE A 167 -2.85 -6.74 8.94
CA PHE A 167 -1.45 -6.71 9.36
C PHE A 167 -1.29 -6.28 10.81
N GLU A 168 -0.99 -7.25 11.69
CA GLU A 168 -0.79 -7.01 13.13
C GLU A 168 0.49 -6.23 13.44
N LYS A 169 1.55 -6.38 12.64
CA LYS A 169 2.84 -5.73 12.90
C LYS A 169 3.13 -4.66 11.86
N GLN A 170 4.03 -4.96 10.92
CA GLN A 170 4.40 -4.03 9.87
C GLN A 170 3.43 -4.12 8.71
N VAL A 171 2.78 -3.00 8.40
CA VAL A 171 1.95 -2.86 7.21
C VAL A 171 2.88 -2.60 6.02
N PRO A 172 2.81 -3.38 4.93
CA PRO A 172 3.55 -3.08 3.71
C PRO A 172 3.05 -1.78 3.05
N PRO A 173 3.83 -1.15 2.15
CA PRO A 173 3.36 0.01 1.39
C PRO A 173 2.01 -0.24 0.71
N ILE A 174 1.06 0.67 0.92
CA ILE A 174 -0.29 0.60 0.34
C ILE A 174 -0.37 1.60 -0.80
N ILE A 175 -0.86 1.16 -1.96
CA ILE A 175 -1.16 1.97 -3.14
C ILE A 175 -2.69 2.06 -3.28
N PRO A 176 -3.29 3.13 -2.77
CA PRO A 176 -4.73 3.31 -2.82
C PRO A 176 -5.23 3.92 -4.13
N PHE A 177 -6.11 3.21 -4.84
CA PHE A 177 -6.86 3.73 -5.99
C PHE A 177 -8.34 3.96 -5.66
N SER A 178 -8.77 5.19 -5.89
CA SER A 178 -10.18 5.59 -5.90
C SER A 178 -10.86 5.17 -7.20
N MET A 179 -12.15 4.85 -7.11
CA MET A 179 -12.98 4.29 -8.19
C MET A 179 -14.11 5.24 -8.62
N GLY A 180 -13.97 6.53 -8.30
CA GLY A 180 -14.96 7.57 -8.55
C GLY A 180 -14.67 8.80 -7.71
N THR A 181 -15.30 8.89 -6.53
CA THR A 181 -15.06 9.98 -5.59
C THR A 181 -13.70 9.85 -4.92
N LEU A 182 -12.91 10.92 -4.92
CA LEU A 182 -11.63 10.98 -4.20
C LEU A 182 -11.93 10.91 -2.69
N GLY A 183 -11.43 9.87 -2.02
CA GLY A 183 -11.53 9.72 -0.56
C GLY A 183 -10.38 10.42 0.15
N PHE A 184 -10.51 10.68 1.45
CA PHE A 184 -9.45 11.34 2.23
C PHE A 184 -8.15 10.54 2.27
N LEU A 185 -8.23 9.20 2.18
CA LEU A 185 -7.07 8.32 2.21
C LEU A 185 -6.59 7.88 0.82
N LEU A 186 -7.28 8.27 -0.27
CA LEU A 186 -7.10 7.74 -1.62
C LEU A 186 -6.64 8.80 -2.63
N PRO A 187 -5.34 9.12 -2.70
CA PRO A 187 -4.81 10.14 -3.60
C PRO A 187 -4.85 9.78 -5.10
N PHE A 188 -4.92 8.49 -5.46
CA PHE A 188 -4.77 8.08 -6.86
C PHE A 188 -6.10 7.73 -7.52
N ASN A 189 -6.25 8.13 -8.77
CA ASN A 189 -7.33 7.66 -9.64
C ASN A 189 -6.92 6.32 -10.28
N VAL A 190 -7.84 5.35 -10.32
CA VAL A 190 -7.60 4.05 -10.96
C VAL A 190 -7.25 4.14 -12.45
N LEU A 191 -7.58 5.25 -13.13
CA LEU A 191 -7.19 5.47 -14.52
C LEU A 191 -5.66 5.57 -14.69
N ASP A 192 -4.97 6.10 -13.70
CA ASP A 192 -3.52 6.35 -13.74
C ASP A 192 -2.69 5.19 -13.13
N PHE A 193 -3.31 4.03 -12.91
CA PHE A 193 -2.72 2.94 -12.14
C PHE A 193 -1.35 2.50 -12.66
N GLN A 194 -1.16 2.42 -13.97
CA GLN A 194 0.09 1.94 -14.58
C GLN A 194 1.29 2.81 -14.16
N SER A 195 1.10 4.13 -14.14
CA SER A 195 2.15 5.08 -13.78
C SER A 195 2.54 4.95 -12.31
N GLN A 196 1.55 4.88 -11.41
CA GLN A 196 1.80 4.80 -9.97
C GLN A 196 2.37 3.44 -9.56
N MET A 197 1.84 2.36 -10.14
CA MET A 197 2.34 1.00 -9.92
C MET A 197 3.80 0.86 -10.37
N ARG A 198 4.16 1.38 -11.55
CA ARG A 198 5.54 1.35 -12.04
C ARG A 198 6.50 2.05 -11.08
N ARG A 199 6.15 3.23 -10.58
CA ARG A 199 6.97 3.96 -9.60
C ARG A 199 7.20 3.17 -8.30
N VAL A 200 6.19 2.45 -7.82
CA VAL A 200 6.33 1.61 -6.62
C VAL A 200 7.18 0.40 -6.91
N ILE A 201 6.94 -0.33 -8.02
CA ILE A 201 7.69 -1.54 -8.40
C ILE A 201 9.18 -1.22 -8.63
N GLU A 202 9.48 -0.09 -9.25
CA GLU A 202 10.85 0.39 -9.51
C GLU A 202 11.55 0.96 -8.26
N GLY A 203 10.84 1.15 -7.15
CA GLY A 203 11.42 1.75 -5.94
C GLY A 203 11.75 3.24 -6.11
N SER A 204 10.91 3.98 -6.85
CA SER A 204 11.00 5.44 -7.01
C SER A 204 9.82 6.18 -6.35
N ALA A 205 9.05 5.48 -5.53
CA ALA A 205 7.89 6.03 -4.84
C ALA A 205 8.26 6.75 -3.54
N THR A 206 7.45 7.77 -3.22
CA THR A 206 7.45 8.43 -1.92
C THR A 206 6.41 7.78 -1.03
N LEU A 207 6.76 7.51 0.23
CA LEU A 207 5.90 6.97 1.26
C LEU A 207 5.54 8.07 2.26
N LEU A 208 4.30 8.01 2.72
CA LEU A 208 3.79 8.81 3.83
C LEU A 208 3.48 7.84 4.98
N PRO A 209 4.22 7.90 6.10
CA PRO A 209 3.91 7.07 7.25
C PRO A 209 2.58 7.51 7.85
N ARG A 210 1.79 6.55 8.32
CA ARG A 210 0.59 6.81 9.12
C ARG A 210 0.72 6.11 10.46
N MET A 211 0.47 6.86 11.52
CA MET A 211 0.45 6.33 12.87
C MET A 211 -0.73 5.38 13.04
N ARG A 212 -0.55 4.36 13.89
CA ARG A 212 -1.64 3.50 14.37
C ARG A 212 -1.64 3.51 15.89
N LEU A 213 -2.84 3.50 16.47
CA LEU A 213 -3.03 3.33 17.89
C LEU A 213 -3.00 1.85 18.22
N MET A 214 -2.27 1.45 19.26
CA MET A 214 -2.34 0.11 19.82
C MET A 214 -3.30 0.15 21.01
N TYR A 215 -4.45 -0.51 20.87
CA TYR A 215 -5.42 -0.69 21.94
C TYR A 215 -5.15 -2.00 22.67
N SER A 216 -5.31 -2.03 23.98
CA SER A 216 -5.22 -3.23 24.80
C SER A 216 -6.23 -3.15 25.91
N LYS A 217 -6.93 -4.25 26.17
CA LYS A 217 -7.92 -4.35 27.23
C LYS A 217 -7.32 -5.10 28.41
N PHE A 218 -7.55 -4.57 29.61
CA PHE A 218 -7.13 -5.19 30.85
C PHE A 218 -8.35 -5.63 31.66
N LYS A 219 -8.25 -6.79 32.32
CA LYS A 219 -9.23 -7.28 33.30
C LYS A 219 -9.07 -6.49 34.60
N SER A 220 -10.04 -6.63 35.52
CA SER A 220 -10.05 -5.88 36.79
C SER A 220 -8.87 -6.20 37.71
N ASP A 221 -8.25 -7.37 37.53
CA ASP A 221 -7.03 -7.80 38.23
C ASP A 221 -5.74 -7.24 37.59
N GLY A 222 -5.86 -6.42 36.54
CA GLY A 222 -4.73 -5.86 35.80
C GLY A 222 -4.11 -6.82 34.78
N THR A 223 -4.64 -8.03 34.61
CA THR A 223 -4.16 -8.95 33.58
C THR A 223 -4.65 -8.54 32.19
N LEU A 224 -3.81 -8.73 31.18
CA LEU A 224 -4.17 -8.44 29.78
C LEU A 224 -5.26 -9.43 29.32
N ASP A 225 -6.26 -8.92 28.59
CA ASP A 225 -7.29 -9.75 27.98
C ASP A 225 -6.65 -10.76 26.99
N GLU A 226 -7.20 -11.96 26.92
CA GLU A 226 -6.67 -13.07 26.12
C GLU A 226 -6.65 -12.78 24.61
N ARG A 227 -7.50 -11.83 24.19
CA ARG A 227 -7.57 -11.34 22.80
C ARG A 227 -6.37 -10.46 22.41
N GLY A 228 -5.53 -10.06 23.37
CA GLY A 228 -4.33 -9.27 23.13
C GLY A 228 -4.61 -7.84 22.68
N GLY A 229 -3.57 -7.19 22.16
CA GLY A 229 -3.66 -5.84 21.62
C GLY A 229 -4.17 -5.80 20.18
N VAL A 230 -4.89 -4.75 19.81
CA VAL A 230 -5.41 -4.50 18.46
C VAL A 230 -4.83 -3.19 17.93
N ASN A 231 -4.41 -3.18 16.67
CA ASN A 231 -4.00 -1.94 16.01
C ASN A 231 -5.21 -1.26 15.35
N ILE A 232 -5.32 0.05 15.58
CA ILE A 232 -6.42 0.90 15.15
C ILE A 232 -5.83 2.04 14.32
N THR A 233 -6.41 2.31 13.15
CA THR A 233 -5.89 3.32 12.22
C THR A 233 -6.55 4.68 12.35
N ASN A 234 -7.87 4.72 12.53
CA ASN A 234 -8.58 5.98 12.62
C ASN A 234 -8.85 6.32 14.09
N GLU A 235 -9.84 5.66 14.71
CA GLU A 235 -10.28 5.98 16.06
C GLU A 235 -10.64 4.75 16.89
N ALA A 236 -10.46 4.87 18.21
CA ALA A 236 -11.00 3.95 19.20
C ALA A 236 -12.18 4.64 19.89
N CYS A 237 -13.39 4.17 19.64
CA CYS A 237 -14.60 4.69 20.28
C CYS A 237 -14.99 3.80 21.46
N ILE A 238 -15.02 4.38 22.66
CA ILE A 238 -15.60 3.77 23.85
C ILE A 238 -17.02 4.30 23.95
N HIS A 239 -18.01 3.43 24.10
CA HIS A 239 -19.41 3.83 24.16
C HIS A 239 -20.17 2.97 25.18
N ARG A 240 -21.20 3.53 25.83
CA ARG A 240 -22.08 2.85 26.79
C ARG A 240 -22.90 1.68 26.22
N GLY A 241 -22.78 1.43 24.92
CA GLY A 241 -23.51 0.40 24.19
C GLY A 241 -25.03 0.59 24.31
N THR A 242 -25.72 -0.48 24.69
CA THR A 242 -27.17 -0.50 24.90
C THR A 242 -27.60 -0.04 26.30
N TYR A 243 -26.64 0.28 27.18
CA TYR A 243 -26.95 0.66 28.54
C TYR A 243 -27.69 2.00 28.55
N PRO A 244 -28.85 2.13 29.23
CA PRO A 244 -29.69 3.33 29.12
C PRO A 244 -29.11 4.54 29.85
N HIS A 245 -28.24 4.31 30.83
CA HIS A 245 -27.63 5.38 31.64
C HIS A 245 -26.27 5.81 31.07
N LEU A 246 -25.92 7.08 31.32
CA LEU A 246 -24.60 7.62 30.98
C LEU A 246 -23.49 6.83 31.69
N THR A 247 -22.40 6.60 30.98
CA THR A 247 -21.22 5.94 31.54
C THR A 247 -20.25 6.98 32.07
N THR A 248 -19.66 6.70 33.22
CA THR A 248 -18.56 7.49 33.79
C THR A 248 -17.24 6.92 33.29
N ILE A 249 -16.47 7.72 32.58
CA ILE A 249 -15.19 7.34 31.97
C ILE A 249 -14.09 8.20 32.59
N SER A 250 -13.18 7.58 33.32
CA SER A 250 -11.98 8.25 33.85
C SER A 250 -10.82 8.10 32.87
N CYS A 251 -10.32 9.23 32.38
CA CYS A 251 -9.24 9.30 31.41
C CYS A 251 -7.92 9.58 32.11
N TYR A 252 -6.92 8.73 31.87
CA TYR A 252 -5.58 8.87 32.42
C TYR A 252 -4.57 9.11 31.30
N LEU A 253 -3.61 10.01 31.52
CA LEU A 253 -2.45 10.21 30.66
C LEU A 253 -1.18 9.96 31.48
N ASN A 254 -0.33 9.04 31.03
CA ASN A 254 0.90 8.64 31.75
C ASN A 254 0.64 8.32 33.24
N ASN A 255 -0.44 7.58 33.52
CA ASN A 255 -0.90 7.20 34.87
C ASN A 255 -1.39 8.36 35.76
N HIS A 256 -1.60 9.56 35.20
CA HIS A 256 -2.20 10.69 35.91
C HIS A 256 -3.65 10.90 35.46
N LEU A 257 -4.56 11.09 36.43
CA LEU A 257 -5.96 11.40 36.12
C LEU A 257 -6.03 12.76 35.42
N LEU A 258 -6.48 12.75 34.17
CA LEU A 258 -6.67 13.96 33.38
C LEU A 258 -8.06 14.55 33.62
N THR A 259 -9.09 13.71 33.44
CA THR A 259 -10.49 14.11 33.63
C THR A 259 -11.37 12.89 33.83
N THR A 260 -12.56 13.10 34.38
CA THR A 260 -13.64 12.11 34.39
C THR A 260 -14.82 12.70 33.62
N SER A 261 -15.21 12.03 32.55
CA SER A 261 -16.35 12.40 31.72
C SER A 261 -17.57 11.53 32.06
N VAL A 262 -18.76 12.11 31.97
CA VAL A 262 -20.03 11.38 32.08
C VAL A 262 -20.82 11.59 30.81
N GLY A 263 -21.04 10.53 30.04
CA GLY A 263 -21.62 10.65 28.72
C GLY A 263 -21.92 9.31 28.06
N ASP A 264 -22.18 9.38 26.76
CA ASP A 264 -22.40 8.21 25.92
C ASP A 264 -21.08 7.50 25.59
N GLY A 265 -19.97 8.22 25.52
CA GLY A 265 -18.64 7.75 25.14
C GLY A 265 -17.59 8.85 25.18
#